data_AF-A0AAE9DYK1-F1
#
_entry.id   AF-A0AAE9DYK1-F1
#
_cell.length_a   1.000
_cell.length_b   1.000
_cell.length_c   1.000
_cell.angle_alpha   90.00
_cell.angle_beta   90.00
_cell.angle_gamma   90.00
#
_symmetry.space_group_name_H-M   'P 1'
#
loop_
_entity.id
_entity.type
_entity.pdbx_description
1 polymer ?
#
loop_
_entity_poly.entity_id
_entity_poly.type
_entity_poly.pdbx_seq_one_letter_code
_entity_poly.pdbx_strand_id
1 'polypeptide(L)'
;MIFQKTWRCWKKVWLRLAIHRFLHPTSMSQTSTLSSCPTHRCTILSFDTVLRFSCPGDKRTGDILINPEFPDVCWQLILYPGGKREENAGTVSLFLKMSSRKPEQEARVKAEYQFMFLNDNEEKVFTNINVGDFHVEPPNGGHSWGLRNIPRATVERALRNDGSLVIRLEIEIMKDVFKTKPKVHEDPIDNFVSPAMEQILSKSFSTLSLAPIPAVEPTLEFTDDLPENMEVIIVEKDVPPKIYDEFDAELIN
;
A
#
# COMPACT_ATOMS: atom_id res chain seq x y z
N MET A 1 5.72 -1.30 33.07
CA MET A 1 7.08 -0.97 32.57
C MET A 1 7.34 -1.88 31.37
N ILE A 2 7.14 -1.39 30.14
CA ILE A 2 7.60 -1.86 28.81
C ILE A 2 6.88 -0.95 27.81
N PHE A 3 7.54 0.12 27.36
CA PHE A 3 7.11 0.95 26.22
C PHE A 3 8.33 1.66 25.65
N GLN A 4 9.22 0.90 25.01
CA GLN A 4 10.30 1.45 24.19
C GLN A 4 10.66 0.45 23.11
N LYS A 5 9.99 0.52 21.95
CA LYS A 5 10.51 0.05 20.65
C LYS A 5 9.51 0.41 19.56
N THR A 6 9.75 1.56 18.92
CA THR A 6 9.45 1.91 17.50
C THR A 6 9.57 3.43 17.27
N TRP A 7 10.61 4.07 17.82
CA TRP A 7 10.92 5.49 17.55
C TRP A 7 12.22 5.67 16.74
N ARG A 8 12.75 4.58 16.16
CA ARG A 8 14.01 4.57 15.40
C ARG A 8 13.77 4.24 13.92
N CYS A 9 13.15 5.16 13.18
CA CYS A 9 13.29 5.17 11.71
C CYS A 9 13.35 6.58 11.08
N TRP A 10 13.15 7.65 11.83
CA TRP A 10 12.96 8.99 11.25
C TRP A 10 14.20 9.90 11.28
N LYS A 11 15.34 9.47 11.84
CA LYS A 11 16.54 10.32 11.96
C LYS A 11 17.65 10.11 10.92
N LYS A 12 17.52 9.18 9.97
CA LYS A 12 18.59 8.90 8.98
C LYS A 12 18.41 9.54 7.59
N VAL A 13 17.27 10.16 7.30
CA VAL A 13 17.05 10.85 6.01
C VAL A 13 17.49 12.32 6.05
N TRP A 14 17.55 12.92 7.24
CA TRP A 14 17.80 14.36 7.41
C TRP A 14 19.27 14.82 7.38
N LEU A 15 20.26 13.93 7.24
CA LEU A 15 21.68 14.32 7.26
C LEU A 15 22.34 14.43 5.86
N ARG A 16 21.66 14.04 4.78
CA ARG A 16 22.25 14.08 3.42
C ARG A 16 21.78 15.22 2.52
N LEU A 17 20.77 15.99 2.90
CA LEU A 17 20.24 17.09 2.07
C LEU A 17 20.59 18.50 2.58
N ALA A 18 21.20 18.64 3.76
CA ALA A 18 21.48 19.94 4.37
C ALA A 18 22.87 20.55 4.07
N ILE A 19 23.72 19.90 3.24
CA ILE A 19 25.11 20.36 3.01
C ILE A 19 25.32 21.06 1.65
N HIS A 20 24.34 21.05 0.74
CA HIS A 20 24.57 21.56 -0.63
C HIS A 20 24.06 22.98 -0.94
N ARG A 21 23.85 23.83 0.07
CA ARG A 21 23.60 25.26 -0.15
C ARG A 21 24.38 26.10 0.85
N PHE A 22 25.68 26.25 0.65
CA PHE A 22 26.44 27.48 0.94
C PHE A 22 27.86 27.30 0.42
N LEU A 23 28.18 27.98 -0.69
CA LEU A 23 29.45 28.66 -1.04
C LEU A 23 29.40 29.06 -2.55
N HIS A 24 29.84 30.29 -2.84
CA HIS A 24 29.61 31.09 -4.06
C HIS A 24 30.50 30.71 -5.30
N PRO A 25 30.64 31.56 -6.35
CA PRO A 25 29.90 31.47 -7.62
C PRO A 25 30.85 31.23 -8.81
N THR A 26 30.46 30.39 -9.78
CA THR A 26 31.12 30.44 -11.10
C THR A 26 30.12 30.11 -12.19
N SER A 27 30.05 31.00 -13.16
CA SER A 27 29.26 30.95 -14.38
C SER A 27 29.35 29.59 -15.08
N MET A 28 28.23 28.88 -15.10
CA MET A 28 27.85 28.01 -16.21
C MET A 28 26.35 28.16 -16.42
N SER A 29 25.97 28.50 -17.65
CA SER A 29 24.58 28.54 -18.09
C SER A 29 23.98 27.13 -18.02
N GLN A 30 23.45 26.77 -16.86
CA GLN A 30 22.53 25.66 -16.74
C GLN A 30 21.16 26.20 -17.11
N THR A 31 20.65 25.78 -18.27
CA THR A 31 19.21 25.74 -18.50
C THR A 31 18.63 24.75 -17.51
N SER A 32 18.34 25.23 -16.30
CA SER A 32 17.51 24.52 -15.34
C SER A 32 16.13 24.40 -15.97
N THR A 33 15.86 23.24 -16.58
CA THR A 33 14.48 22.80 -16.77
C THR A 33 13.87 22.75 -15.38
N LEU A 34 13.09 23.77 -15.01
CA LEU A 34 12.28 23.72 -13.80
C LEU A 34 11.41 22.47 -13.93
N SER A 35 11.76 21.43 -13.18
CA SER A 35 10.82 20.37 -12.83
C SER A 35 9.67 21.10 -12.13
N SER A 36 8.57 21.33 -12.85
CA SER A 36 7.43 22.02 -12.27
C SER A 36 6.78 21.05 -11.31
N CYS A 37 7.14 21.09 -10.03
CA CYS A 37 6.49 20.28 -9.01
C CYS A 37 4.99 20.63 -9.01
N PRO A 38 4.09 19.70 -9.38
CA PRO A 38 2.66 19.97 -9.34
C PRO A 38 2.26 20.39 -7.91
N THR A 39 1.82 21.63 -7.80
CA THR A 39 1.27 22.21 -6.56
C THR A 39 -0.23 22.23 -6.69
N HIS A 40 -0.92 21.59 -5.75
CA HIS A 40 -2.37 21.57 -5.68
C HIS A 40 -2.84 22.18 -4.37
N ARG A 41 -3.94 22.95 -4.44
CA ARG A 41 -4.56 23.58 -3.29
C ARG A 41 -6.00 23.08 -3.21
N CYS A 42 -6.37 22.54 -2.06
CA CYS A 42 -7.74 22.18 -1.72
C CYS A 42 -8.22 23.04 -0.55
N THR A 43 -9.44 23.56 -0.64
CA THR A 43 -10.11 24.28 0.45
C THR A 43 -11.36 23.51 0.83
N ILE A 44 -11.48 23.18 2.10
CA ILE A 44 -12.62 22.45 2.64
C ILE A 44 -13.42 23.44 3.49
N LEU A 45 -14.60 23.79 3.01
CA LEU A 45 -15.48 24.75 3.66
C LEU A 45 -16.13 24.15 4.90
N SER A 46 -16.38 24.99 5.90
CA SER A 46 -17.03 24.60 7.17
C SER A 46 -16.36 23.36 7.81
N PHE A 47 -15.03 23.31 7.74
CA PHE A 47 -14.27 22.16 8.20
C PHE A 47 -14.30 22.02 9.72
N ASP A 48 -14.48 23.12 10.46
CA ASP A 48 -14.78 23.12 11.89
C ASP A 48 -15.98 22.21 12.23
N THR A 49 -17.06 22.33 11.47
CA THR A 49 -18.29 21.56 11.64
C THR A 49 -18.09 20.12 11.20
N VAL A 50 -17.46 19.90 10.04
CA VAL A 50 -17.09 18.56 9.57
C VAL A 50 -16.25 17.83 10.60
N LEU A 51 -15.20 18.49 11.10
CA LEU A 51 -14.29 17.94 12.09
C LEU A 51 -15.05 17.57 13.37
N ARG A 52 -16.03 18.38 13.81
CA ARG A 52 -16.82 18.14 15.03
C ARG A 52 -17.75 16.93 14.95
N PHE A 53 -18.31 16.65 13.78
CA PHE A 53 -19.37 15.64 13.62
C PHE A 53 -18.93 14.39 12.85
N SER A 54 -17.73 14.36 12.27
CA SER A 54 -17.24 13.17 11.58
C SER A 54 -16.92 12.00 12.52
N CYS A 55 -17.38 10.83 12.12
CA CYS A 55 -17.03 9.54 12.71
C CYS A 55 -15.77 8.95 12.05
N PRO A 56 -15.11 7.97 12.69
CA PRO A 56 -14.07 7.19 12.04
C PRO A 56 -14.56 6.55 10.74
N GLY A 57 -13.76 6.63 9.68
CA GLY A 57 -14.09 6.12 8.35
C GLY A 57 -14.76 7.14 7.41
N ASP A 58 -15.35 8.21 7.96
CA ASP A 58 -15.88 9.31 7.14
C ASP A 58 -14.77 9.95 6.33
N LYS A 59 -14.94 10.01 5.01
CA LYS A 59 -13.91 10.48 4.09
C LYS A 59 -14.36 11.66 3.25
N ARG A 60 -13.42 12.56 2.99
CA ARG A 60 -13.48 13.58 1.95
C ARG A 60 -12.37 13.33 0.95
N THR A 61 -12.72 13.33 -0.33
CA THR A 61 -11.79 13.09 -1.43
C THR A 61 -11.65 14.37 -2.24
N GLY A 62 -10.41 14.80 -2.45
CA GLY A 62 -10.10 15.95 -3.30
C GLY A 62 -10.12 15.61 -4.78
N ASP A 63 -9.84 16.63 -5.58
CA ASP A 63 -9.82 16.53 -7.04
C ASP A 63 -8.75 15.56 -7.54
N ILE A 64 -8.99 15.03 -8.74
CA ILE A 64 -8.03 14.17 -9.44
C ILE A 64 -6.93 15.04 -10.03
N LEU A 65 -5.68 14.76 -9.67
CA LEU A 65 -4.50 15.43 -10.17
C LEU A 65 -3.76 14.51 -11.13
N ILE A 66 -3.41 15.03 -12.29
CA ILE A 66 -2.65 14.30 -13.31
C ILE A 66 -1.39 15.10 -13.57
N ASN A 67 -0.24 14.45 -13.49
CA ASN A 67 1.01 15.04 -13.93
C ASN A 67 1.16 14.76 -15.44
N PRO A 68 1.33 15.77 -16.30
CA PRO A 68 1.55 15.57 -17.73
C PRO A 68 2.77 14.69 -18.05
N GLU A 69 3.82 14.70 -17.22
CA GLU A 69 4.99 13.83 -17.38
C GLU A 69 4.67 12.35 -17.06
N PHE A 70 3.63 12.09 -16.27
CA PHE A 70 3.23 10.76 -15.82
C PHE A 70 1.70 10.57 -15.97
N PRO A 71 1.18 10.55 -17.21
CA PRO A 71 -0.26 10.60 -17.49
C PRO A 71 -0.98 9.28 -17.16
N ASP A 72 -0.25 8.19 -16.98
CA ASP A 72 -0.76 6.85 -16.71
C ASP A 72 -1.24 6.66 -15.27
N VAL A 73 -0.91 7.60 -14.38
CA VAL A 73 -1.37 7.61 -13.00
C VAL A 73 -2.10 8.91 -12.69
N CYS A 74 -2.96 8.87 -11.68
CA CYS A 74 -3.51 10.06 -11.06
C CYS A 74 -3.37 10.04 -9.55
N TRP A 75 -3.43 11.22 -8.96
CA TRP A 75 -3.26 11.47 -7.54
C TRP A 75 -4.53 12.10 -6.97
N GLN A 76 -4.88 11.72 -5.75
CA GLN A 76 -5.98 12.34 -5.01
C GLN A 76 -5.62 12.48 -3.53
N LEU A 77 -6.02 13.60 -2.94
CA LEU A 77 -5.97 13.80 -1.50
C LEU A 77 -7.18 13.12 -0.84
N ILE A 78 -6.94 12.32 0.19
CA ILE A 78 -7.99 11.63 0.94
C ILE A 78 -7.87 12.02 2.41
N LEU A 79 -8.88 12.72 2.91
CA LEU A 79 -8.95 13.19 4.28
C LEU A 79 -10.02 12.42 5.05
N TYR A 80 -9.69 12.02 6.28
CA TYR A 80 -10.61 11.41 7.23
C TYR A 80 -10.67 12.28 8.48
N PRO A 81 -11.68 13.16 8.62
CA PRO A 81 -11.73 14.13 9.71
C PRO A 81 -11.92 13.48 11.10
N GLY A 82 -12.60 12.33 11.17
CA GLY A 82 -12.74 11.53 12.40
C GLY A 82 -11.70 10.42 12.57
N GLY A 83 -10.73 10.32 11.65
CA GLY A 83 -9.75 9.24 11.58
C GLY A 83 -10.15 8.17 10.57
N LYS A 84 -9.18 7.47 9.98
CA LYS A 84 -9.45 6.49 8.91
C LYS A 84 -10.17 5.22 9.40
N ARG A 85 -9.92 4.82 10.63
CA ARG A 85 -10.43 3.60 11.26
C ARG A 85 -10.72 3.89 12.73
N GLU A 86 -11.39 2.96 13.38
CA GLU A 86 -11.73 3.07 14.81
C GLU A 86 -10.50 3.26 15.69
N GLU A 87 -9.37 2.60 15.38
CA GLU A 87 -8.13 2.80 16.14
C GLU A 87 -7.51 4.21 15.97
N ASN A 88 -8.01 5.00 15.03
CA ASN A 88 -7.59 6.39 14.78
C ASN A 88 -8.64 7.40 15.26
N ALA A 89 -9.70 6.95 15.96
CA ALA A 89 -10.77 7.81 16.45
C ALA A 89 -10.22 9.00 17.26
N GLY A 90 -10.83 10.17 17.08
CA GLY A 90 -10.41 11.41 17.75
C GLY A 90 -9.16 12.07 17.13
N THR A 91 -8.61 11.50 16.06
CA THR A 91 -7.52 12.11 15.27
C THR A 91 -7.96 12.37 13.84
N VAL A 92 -7.18 13.13 13.08
CA VAL A 92 -7.39 13.33 11.65
C VAL A 92 -6.40 12.49 10.87
N SER A 93 -6.86 11.79 9.82
CA SER A 93 -5.98 11.08 8.90
C SER A 93 -5.96 11.74 7.52
N LEU A 94 -4.77 11.88 6.91
CA LEU A 94 -4.58 12.52 5.62
C LEU A 94 -3.65 11.68 4.75
N PHE A 95 -4.11 11.33 3.55
CA PHE A 95 -3.37 10.49 2.62
C PHE A 95 -3.31 11.09 1.22
N LEU A 96 -2.23 10.76 0.54
CA LEU A 96 -2.10 10.88 -0.90
C LEU A 96 -2.37 9.49 -1.47
N LYS A 97 -3.37 9.38 -2.35
CA LYS A 97 -3.70 8.16 -3.09
C LYS A 97 -3.18 8.29 -4.51
N MET A 98 -2.43 7.31 -4.97
CA MET A 98 -2.16 7.07 -6.40
C MET A 98 -3.16 6.05 -6.94
N SER A 99 -3.64 6.24 -8.15
CA SER A 99 -4.47 5.27 -8.89
C SER A 99 -3.93 5.12 -10.31
N SER A 100 -4.00 3.90 -10.86
CA SER A 100 -3.68 3.68 -12.27
C SER A 100 -4.85 4.16 -13.12
N ARG A 101 -4.55 4.80 -14.25
CA ARG A 101 -5.53 5.13 -15.29
C ARG A 101 -5.61 4.06 -16.38
N LYS A 102 -4.73 3.05 -16.32
CA LYS A 102 -4.70 1.84 -17.15
C LYS A 102 -4.85 0.62 -16.22
N PRO A 103 -6.08 0.21 -15.87
CA PRO A 103 -6.34 -0.79 -14.83
C PRO A 103 -5.70 -2.17 -15.11
N GLU A 104 -5.36 -2.44 -16.36
CA GLU A 104 -4.66 -3.63 -16.84
C GLU A 104 -3.13 -3.59 -16.69
N GLN A 105 -2.56 -2.44 -16.31
CA GLN A 105 -1.12 -2.24 -16.19
C GLN A 105 -0.71 -1.98 -14.73
N GLU A 106 0.38 -2.63 -14.34
CA GLU A 106 1.09 -2.30 -13.10
C GLU A 106 1.73 -0.92 -13.22
N ALA A 107 1.59 -0.10 -12.19
CA ALA A 107 2.23 1.20 -12.11
C ALA A 107 2.99 1.35 -10.80
N ARG A 108 4.26 1.74 -10.90
CA ARG A 108 5.15 2.01 -9.77
C ARG A 108 5.73 3.39 -9.88
N VAL A 109 5.48 4.22 -8.88
CA VAL A 109 5.95 5.60 -8.82
C VAL A 109 6.51 5.85 -7.43
N LYS A 110 7.76 6.32 -7.37
CA LYS A 110 8.29 6.89 -6.15
C LYS A 110 8.14 8.41 -6.20
N ALA A 111 7.57 8.99 -5.16
CA ALA A 111 7.37 10.43 -5.09
C ALA A 111 7.67 10.97 -3.69
N GLU A 112 8.31 12.13 -3.63
CA GLU A 112 8.26 12.99 -2.44
C GLU A 112 6.96 13.80 -2.48
N TYR A 113 6.29 13.92 -1.34
CA TYR A 113 5.10 14.75 -1.25
C TYR A 113 5.06 15.50 0.08
N GLN A 114 4.51 16.71 0.02
CA GLN A 114 4.40 17.61 1.17
C GLN A 114 2.94 18.01 1.39
N PHE A 115 2.43 17.76 2.59
CA PHE A 115 1.19 18.34 3.07
C PHE A 115 1.47 19.61 3.86
N MET A 116 0.71 20.66 3.59
CA MET A 116 0.75 21.92 4.33
C MET A 116 -0.66 22.38 4.67
N PHE A 117 -0.86 22.86 5.91
CA PHE A 117 -2.07 23.61 6.26
C PHE A 117 -1.75 25.09 6.31
N LEU A 118 -2.62 25.90 5.70
CA LEU A 118 -2.42 27.34 5.53
C LEU A 118 -3.45 28.13 6.35
N ASN A 119 -2.97 29.06 7.15
CA ASN A 119 -3.84 30.00 7.87
C ASN A 119 -4.44 31.07 6.93
N ASP A 120 -5.14 32.05 7.50
CA ASP A 120 -5.74 33.17 6.77
C ASP A 120 -4.71 34.04 6.03
N ASN A 121 -3.47 34.12 6.54
CA ASN A 121 -2.36 34.87 5.94
C ASN A 121 -1.60 34.05 4.88
N GLU A 122 -2.09 32.87 4.49
CA GLU A 122 -1.41 31.93 3.59
C GLU A 122 -0.07 31.39 4.15
N GLU A 123 0.15 31.49 5.45
CA GLU A 123 1.34 30.98 6.13
C GLU A 123 1.15 29.51 6.51
N LYS A 124 2.24 28.75 6.41
CA LYS A 124 2.27 27.33 6.74
C LYS A 124 2.27 27.15 8.26
N VAL A 125 1.14 26.72 8.82
CA VAL A 125 1.00 26.43 10.27
C VAL A 125 1.21 24.95 10.60
N PHE A 126 1.13 24.10 9.58
CA PHE A 126 1.50 22.69 9.64
C PHE A 126 2.23 22.32 8.35
N THR A 127 3.24 21.47 8.46
CA THR A 127 3.98 20.96 7.31
C THR A 127 4.47 19.55 7.59
N ASN A 128 4.35 18.66 6.60
CA ASN A 128 4.86 17.32 6.67
C ASN A 128 5.32 16.85 5.28
N ILE A 129 6.58 16.42 5.18
CA ILE A 129 7.19 15.89 3.96
C ILE A 129 7.38 14.39 4.14
N ASN A 130 7.02 13.59 3.14
CA ASN A 130 7.31 12.16 3.11
C ASN A 130 7.74 11.73 1.71
N VAL A 131 8.29 10.52 1.65
CA VAL A 131 8.55 9.81 0.40
C VAL A 131 7.70 8.54 0.40
N GLY A 132 6.90 8.36 -0.65
CA GLY A 132 6.08 7.16 -0.86
C GLY A 132 6.59 6.36 -2.04
N ASP A 133 6.63 5.03 -1.88
CA ASP A 133 6.75 4.07 -2.98
C ASP A 133 5.34 3.57 -3.31
N PHE A 134 4.73 4.17 -4.32
CA PHE A 134 3.38 3.87 -4.75
C PHE A 134 3.42 2.75 -5.77
N HIS A 135 2.56 1.77 -5.57
CA HIS A 135 2.51 0.56 -6.37
C HIS A 135 1.05 0.16 -6.55
N VAL A 136 0.62 0.05 -7.79
CA VAL A 136 -0.74 -0.33 -8.17
C VAL A 136 -0.61 -1.56 -9.07
N GLU A 137 -1.17 -2.68 -8.63
CA GLU A 137 -1.24 -3.94 -9.37
C GLU A 137 -2.68 -4.20 -9.82
N PRO A 138 -2.92 -4.74 -11.03
CA PRO A 138 -4.24 -5.21 -11.42
C PRO A 138 -4.77 -6.31 -10.47
N PRO A 139 -6.08 -6.37 -10.15
CA PRO A 139 -7.15 -5.44 -10.53
C PRO A 139 -7.30 -4.25 -9.57
N ASN A 140 -6.44 -4.12 -8.57
CA ASN A 140 -6.57 -3.15 -7.49
C ASN A 140 -6.22 -1.73 -7.98
N GLY A 141 -7.21 -0.86 -8.04
CA GLY A 141 -7.08 0.45 -8.69
C GLY A 141 -6.31 1.54 -7.93
N GLY A 142 -5.67 1.29 -6.78
CA GLY A 142 -4.91 2.35 -6.09
C GLY A 142 -4.18 1.98 -4.81
N HIS A 143 -3.17 2.79 -4.47
CA HIS A 143 -2.35 2.68 -3.27
C HIS A 143 -2.15 4.07 -2.64
N SER A 144 -2.16 4.16 -1.31
CA SER A 144 -2.10 5.44 -0.59
C SER A 144 -1.06 5.46 0.51
N TRP A 145 -0.32 6.56 0.62
CA TRP A 145 0.60 6.88 1.71
C TRP A 145 0.15 8.14 2.45
N GLY A 146 0.43 8.24 3.76
CA GLY A 146 -0.04 9.38 4.52
C GLY A 146 0.08 9.27 6.04
N LEU A 147 -0.52 10.25 6.70
CA LEU A 147 -0.55 10.40 8.15
C LEU A 147 -1.86 9.83 8.70
N ARG A 148 -1.77 8.95 9.70
CA ARG A 148 -2.95 8.32 10.32
C ARG A 148 -3.48 9.09 11.52
N ASN A 149 -2.59 9.70 12.29
CA ASN A 149 -2.90 10.25 13.60
C ASN A 149 -2.44 11.70 13.73
N ILE A 150 -2.95 12.60 12.88
CA ILE A 150 -2.72 14.04 13.07
C ILE A 150 -3.54 14.46 14.29
N PRO A 151 -2.91 15.03 15.35
CA PRO A 151 -3.65 15.47 16.52
C PRO A 151 -4.72 16.48 16.13
N ARG A 152 -5.93 16.29 16.65
CA ARG A 152 -7.07 17.15 16.34
C ARG A 152 -6.78 18.63 16.64
N ALA A 153 -6.15 18.91 17.78
CA ALA A 153 -5.73 20.27 18.17
C ALA A 153 -4.76 20.93 17.17
N THR A 154 -3.96 20.15 16.43
CA THR A 154 -3.12 20.69 15.35
C THR A 154 -3.95 21.15 14.16
N VAL A 155 -5.01 20.41 13.84
CA VAL A 155 -5.93 20.75 12.75
C VAL A 155 -6.83 21.91 13.14
N GLU A 156 -7.33 21.94 14.38
CA GLU A 156 -8.15 23.05 14.91
C GLU A 156 -7.40 24.37 14.89
N ARG A 157 -6.11 24.40 15.28
CA ARG A 157 -5.25 25.60 15.17
C ARG A 157 -4.97 26.03 13.73
N ALA A 158 -5.21 25.15 12.76
CA ALA A 158 -5.00 25.42 11.34
C ALA A 158 -6.28 25.82 10.61
N LEU A 159 -7.43 25.80 11.30
CA LEU A 159 -8.67 26.35 10.77
C LEU A 159 -8.52 27.86 10.56
N ARG A 160 -9.11 28.32 9.47
CA ARG A 160 -9.27 29.74 9.18
C ARG A 160 -10.39 30.35 10.00
N ASN A 161 -10.44 31.68 10.05
CA ASN A 161 -11.49 32.42 10.75
C ASN A 161 -12.90 32.10 10.22
N ASP A 162 -13.02 31.71 8.96
CA ASP A 162 -14.28 31.28 8.33
C ASP A 162 -14.64 29.81 8.59
N GLY A 163 -13.86 29.10 9.42
CA GLY A 163 -14.03 27.69 9.72
C GLY A 163 -13.53 26.74 8.63
N SER A 164 -12.96 27.24 7.53
CA SER A 164 -12.40 26.40 6.47
C SER A 164 -11.02 25.84 6.83
N LEU A 165 -10.67 24.69 6.25
CA LEU A 165 -9.32 24.16 6.25
C LEU A 165 -8.73 24.25 4.85
N VAL A 166 -7.56 24.86 4.72
CA VAL A 166 -6.82 24.92 3.46
C VAL A 166 -5.64 23.98 3.51
N ILE A 167 -5.60 23.04 2.56
CA ILE A 167 -4.54 22.07 2.40
C ILE A 167 -3.82 22.34 1.08
N ARG A 168 -2.52 22.66 1.15
CA ARG A 168 -1.64 22.67 -0.02
C ARG A 168 -0.85 21.36 -0.07
N LEU A 169 -0.85 20.75 -1.24
CA LEU A 169 -0.14 19.53 -1.56
C LEU A 169 0.89 19.84 -2.66
N GLU A 170 2.13 19.48 -2.42
CA GLU A 170 3.19 19.51 -3.44
C GLU A 170 3.67 18.07 -3.66
N ILE A 171 3.84 17.66 -4.91
CA ILE A 171 4.30 16.31 -5.27
C ILE A 171 5.49 16.45 -6.22
N GLU A 172 6.58 15.75 -5.94
CA GLU A 172 7.74 15.63 -6.81
C GLU A 172 8.01 14.15 -7.11
N ILE A 173 7.95 13.80 -8.39
CA ILE A 173 8.16 12.43 -8.84
C ILE A 173 9.67 12.17 -9.00
N MET A 174 10.17 11.11 -8.37
CA MET A 174 11.57 10.72 -8.44
C MET A 174 11.83 9.92 -9.71
N LYS A 175 12.51 10.53 -10.69
CA LYS A 175 12.69 10.02 -12.06
C LYS A 175 13.54 8.74 -12.14
N ASP A 176 14.38 8.44 -11.14
CA ASP A 176 15.32 7.31 -11.15
C ASP A 176 14.71 5.92 -10.87
N VAL A 177 13.39 5.82 -10.62
CA VAL A 177 12.76 4.58 -10.13
C VAL A 177 11.91 3.86 -11.20
N PHE A 178 11.68 4.48 -12.36
CA PHE A 178 10.92 3.90 -13.47
C PHE A 178 11.74 2.90 -14.30
N LYS A 179 12.27 1.86 -13.67
CA LYS A 179 12.71 0.65 -14.40
C LYS A 179 11.59 -0.38 -14.32
N THR A 180 10.50 -0.14 -15.04
CA THR A 180 9.63 -1.25 -15.44
C THR A 180 10.49 -2.17 -16.31
N LYS A 181 10.79 -3.38 -15.81
CA LYS A 181 11.28 -4.43 -16.71
C LYS A 181 10.24 -4.55 -17.83
N PRO A 182 10.62 -4.54 -19.11
CA PRO A 182 9.69 -4.88 -20.17
C PRO A 182 9.07 -6.22 -19.81
N LYS A 183 7.74 -6.36 -19.92
CA LYS A 183 7.15 -7.68 -20.03
C LYS A 183 7.83 -8.30 -21.25
N VAL A 184 8.67 -9.31 -21.01
CA VAL A 184 9.10 -10.20 -22.09
C VAL A 184 7.80 -10.75 -22.65
N HIS A 185 7.49 -10.35 -23.88
CA HIS A 185 6.50 -11.07 -24.65
C HIS A 185 7.07 -12.47 -24.76
N GLU A 186 6.52 -13.42 -24.00
CA GLU A 186 6.74 -14.82 -24.36
C GLU A 186 6.02 -14.97 -25.68
N ASP A 187 6.78 -14.91 -26.77
CA ASP A 187 6.32 -15.32 -28.08
C ASP A 187 5.62 -16.68 -27.92
N PRO A 188 4.53 -16.96 -28.66
CA PRO A 188 3.91 -18.27 -28.63
C PRO A 188 5.01 -19.32 -28.84
N ILE A 189 5.10 -20.30 -27.94
CA ILE A 189 5.92 -21.48 -28.16
C ILE A 189 5.31 -22.16 -29.39
N ASP A 190 5.86 -21.84 -30.56
CA ASP A 190 5.63 -22.59 -31.77
C ASP A 190 6.20 -23.99 -31.51
N ASN A 191 5.31 -24.92 -31.17
CA ASN A 191 5.58 -26.35 -31.04
C ASN A 191 5.93 -26.93 -32.41
N PHE A 192 7.03 -26.49 -33.03
CA PHE A 192 7.67 -27.24 -34.09
C PHE A 192 8.58 -28.26 -33.44
N VAL A 193 8.00 -29.42 -33.13
CA VAL A 193 8.76 -30.64 -32.89
C VAL A 193 9.57 -30.91 -34.16
N SER A 194 10.89 -30.79 -34.07
CA SER A 194 11.77 -31.12 -35.20
C SER A 194 11.53 -32.57 -35.65
N PRO A 195 11.58 -32.90 -36.95
CA PRO A 195 11.42 -34.27 -37.45
C PRO A 195 12.35 -35.30 -36.78
N ALA A 196 13.48 -34.83 -36.24
CA ALA A 196 14.42 -35.65 -35.48
C ALA A 196 13.84 -36.11 -34.12
N MET A 197 12.97 -35.32 -33.49
CA MET A 197 12.36 -35.64 -32.21
C MET A 197 11.18 -36.61 -32.34
N GLU A 198 10.42 -36.54 -33.44
CA GLU A 198 9.39 -37.54 -33.72
C GLU A 198 9.98 -38.94 -33.93
N GLN A 199 11.16 -39.04 -34.57
CA GLN A 199 11.84 -40.33 -34.76
C GLN A 199 12.36 -40.97 -33.47
N ILE A 200 12.54 -40.19 -32.40
CA ILE A 200 13.00 -40.71 -31.10
C ILE A 200 11.79 -41.25 -30.32
N LEU A 201 10.66 -40.55 -30.34
CA LEU A 201 9.43 -41.00 -29.68
C LEU A 201 8.82 -42.23 -30.38
N SER A 202 9.00 -42.37 -31.69
CA SER A 202 8.52 -43.53 -32.45
C SER A 202 9.35 -44.82 -32.27
N LYS A 203 10.51 -44.76 -31.59
CA LYS A 203 11.44 -45.90 -31.48
C LYS A 203 11.43 -46.62 -30.14
N SER A 204 10.68 -46.15 -29.15
CA SER A 204 10.58 -46.80 -27.84
C SER A 204 9.24 -47.52 -27.66
N PHE A 205 8.96 -48.53 -28.49
CA PHE A 205 8.01 -49.60 -28.18
C PHE A 205 8.38 -50.87 -28.96
N SER A 206 9.40 -51.58 -28.46
CA SER A 206 9.83 -52.96 -28.78
C SER A 206 11.20 -53.09 -28.10
N THR A 207 11.44 -53.76 -26.98
CA THR A 207 11.03 -55.09 -26.52
C THR A 207 11.52 -55.23 -25.08
N LEU A 208 10.64 -55.53 -24.11
CA LEU A 208 11.02 -56.25 -22.90
C LEU A 208 9.86 -57.19 -22.54
N SER A 209 10.00 -58.45 -22.93
CA SER A 209 9.19 -59.55 -22.46
C SER A 209 9.55 -59.84 -20.99
N LEU A 210 8.66 -59.58 -20.04
CA LEU A 210 8.75 -60.13 -18.69
C LEU A 210 7.85 -61.36 -18.57
N ALA A 211 8.39 -62.42 -17.98
CA ALA A 211 7.71 -63.69 -17.73
C ALA A 211 6.53 -63.56 -16.73
N PRO A 212 5.56 -64.49 -16.74
CA PRO A 212 4.40 -64.44 -15.84
C PRO A 212 4.79 -64.75 -14.40
N ILE A 213 4.34 -63.91 -13.45
CA ILE A 213 4.45 -64.16 -12.00
C ILE A 213 3.22 -64.96 -11.56
N PRO A 214 3.36 -66.08 -10.81
CA PRO A 214 2.21 -66.83 -10.30
C PRO A 214 1.51 -66.11 -9.15
N ALA A 215 0.19 -66.24 -9.08
CA ALA A 215 -0.66 -65.64 -8.05
C ALA A 215 -0.46 -66.35 -6.70
N VAL A 216 -0.18 -65.58 -5.65
CA VAL A 216 -0.24 -66.03 -4.25
C VAL A 216 -0.99 -64.96 -3.46
N GLU A 217 -2.09 -65.38 -2.81
CA GLU A 217 -2.92 -64.55 -1.93
C GLU A 217 -2.13 -64.04 -0.72
N PRO A 218 -2.38 -62.81 -0.23
CA PRO A 218 -1.75 -62.33 1.00
C PRO A 218 -2.54 -62.80 2.22
N THR A 219 -1.98 -63.80 2.93
CA THR A 219 -2.37 -64.13 4.30
C THR A 219 -1.77 -63.10 5.26
N LEU A 220 -2.63 -62.45 6.05
CA LEU A 220 -2.30 -61.61 7.19
C LEU A 220 -1.74 -62.46 8.32
N GLU A 221 -0.54 -62.16 8.82
CA GLU A 221 -0.17 -62.50 10.20
C GLU A 221 0.50 -61.30 10.90
N PHE A 222 -0.04 -61.00 12.08
CA PHE A 222 0.43 -60.05 13.08
C PHE A 222 1.60 -60.64 13.85
N THR A 223 2.59 -59.81 14.18
CA THR A 223 3.38 -60.00 15.39
C THR A 223 3.60 -58.65 16.07
N ASP A 224 3.02 -58.53 17.25
CA ASP A 224 3.34 -57.55 18.29
C ASP A 224 4.81 -57.65 18.70
N ASP A 225 5.46 -56.50 18.94
CA ASP A 225 6.42 -56.31 20.04
C ASP A 225 6.85 -54.83 20.11
N LEU A 226 6.29 -54.12 21.10
CA LEU A 226 6.75 -52.85 21.69
C LEU A 226 8.03 -53.11 22.54
N PRO A 227 8.89 -52.12 22.94
CA PRO A 227 8.40 -50.91 23.61
C PRO A 227 9.25 -49.60 23.63
N GLU A 228 8.59 -48.59 24.23
CA GLU A 228 9.10 -47.58 25.18
C GLU A 228 9.98 -46.39 24.75
N ASN A 229 9.32 -45.25 24.48
CA ASN A 229 9.58 -43.94 25.13
C ASN A 229 8.58 -42.86 24.64
N MET A 230 7.43 -42.79 25.31
CA MET A 230 6.43 -41.74 25.10
C MET A 230 6.62 -40.64 26.16
N GLU A 231 7.04 -39.44 25.76
CA GLU A 231 6.72 -38.23 26.50
C GLU A 231 5.63 -37.46 25.76
N VAL A 232 4.50 -37.35 26.45
CA VAL A 232 3.27 -36.67 26.07
C VAL A 232 3.38 -35.21 26.48
N ILE A 233 3.16 -34.27 25.56
CA ILE A 233 2.70 -32.92 25.94
C ILE A 233 1.37 -32.66 25.22
N ILE A 234 0.31 -32.73 26.03
CA ILE A 234 -1.04 -32.27 25.72
C ILE A 234 -1.01 -30.74 25.74
N VAL A 235 -1.58 -30.09 24.72
CA VAL A 235 -2.08 -28.72 24.86
C VAL A 235 -3.56 -28.73 24.54
N GLU A 236 -4.33 -28.38 25.56
CA GLU A 236 -5.78 -28.40 25.66
C GLU A 236 -6.45 -27.46 24.64
N LYS A 237 -7.59 -27.92 24.09
CA LYS A 237 -8.56 -27.08 23.39
C LYS A 237 -9.55 -26.55 24.42
N ASP A 238 -9.53 -25.25 24.66
CA ASP A 238 -10.61 -24.56 25.36
C ASP A 238 -11.51 -23.78 24.38
N VAL A 239 -12.76 -24.23 24.31
CA VAL A 239 -13.99 -23.54 23.88
C VAL A 239 -14.95 -23.81 25.05
N PRO A 240 -15.72 -22.87 25.63
CA PRO A 240 -16.79 -22.05 25.00
C PRO A 240 -17.08 -20.71 25.78
N PRO A 241 -18.27 -20.04 25.77
CA PRO A 241 -19.43 -20.06 24.86
C PRO A 241 -19.78 -18.66 24.28
N LYS A 242 -20.64 -18.60 23.26
CA LYS A 242 -21.50 -17.43 23.03
C LYS A 242 -22.95 -17.83 23.22
N ILE A 243 -23.51 -17.29 24.30
CA ILE A 243 -24.93 -17.25 24.62
C ILE A 243 -25.59 -16.25 23.66
N TYR A 244 -26.72 -16.64 23.09
CA TYR A 244 -27.64 -15.77 22.37
C TYR A 244 -28.38 -14.88 23.35
N ASP A 245 -28.62 -13.62 23.00
CA ASP A 245 -29.84 -12.94 23.42
C ASP A 245 -30.33 -11.99 22.31
N GLU A 246 -31.53 -12.35 21.90
CA GLU A 246 -32.59 -11.66 21.18
C GLU A 246 -32.94 -10.34 21.88
N PHE A 247 -33.19 -9.27 21.11
CA PHE A 247 -33.98 -8.14 21.62
C PHE A 247 -34.90 -7.61 20.53
N ASP A 248 -36.18 -7.68 20.88
CA ASP A 248 -37.35 -7.30 20.15
C ASP A 248 -37.36 -5.83 19.73
N ALA A 249 -37.90 -5.62 18.53
CA ALA A 249 -38.39 -4.33 18.08
C ALA A 249 -39.80 -4.12 18.66
N GLU A 250 -39.93 -3.19 19.60
CA GLU A 250 -41.22 -2.56 19.90
C GLU A 250 -41.16 -1.04 19.64
N LEU A 251 -42.06 -0.64 18.74
CA LEU A 251 -42.87 0.59 18.68
C LEU A 251 -42.50 1.75 19.61
N ILE A 252 -42.31 2.94 19.02
CA ILE A 252 -42.98 4.16 19.48
C ILE A 252 -43.49 4.94 18.25
N ASN A 253 -44.80 5.19 18.25
CA ASN A 253 -45.49 6.26 17.52
C ASN A 253 -45.18 7.62 18.14
#